data_AF-A0AAU8JRY1-F1
#
_entry.id   AF-A0AAU8JRY1-F1
#
_cell.length_a   1.000
_cell.length_b   1.000
_cell.length_c   1.000
_cell.angle_alpha   90.00
_cell.angle_beta   90.00
_cell.angle_gamma   90.00
#
_symmetry.space_group_name_H-M   'P 1'
#
loop_
_entity.id
_entity.type
_entity.pdbx_description
1 polymer ?
#
loop_
_entity_poly.entity_id
_entity_poly.type
_entity_poly.pdbx_seq_one_letter_code
_entity_poly.pdbx_strand_id
1 'polypeptide(L)'
;MTAPTLAELGTDLLVTSRRRRAVALARPFAGVLCFAGVAWAGWWWLTPLVAFLVFVAVVNVTHDVVHRTIGLSQRATEWALFATGLVLLESGHAYRATHTQHHRYFPHPDDPEGHPADLSFLGALLHGPVFLVRLWWWSFRRGKDRGWLLAEAAAPVTAVVGGTLLWPYAPGVLTYAVMMIVGSWVYPLLTVYLPHHDYGDTPLTRTRTLRGRVVPALFLELTYHLEHHLYPQVPSHHLPELARRLDPYLAANGVRPVRVV
;
A
#
# COMPACT_ATOMS: atom_id res chain seq x y z
N MET A 1 -12.89 -26.38 -9.45
CA MET A 1 -11.48 -26.87 -9.50
C MET A 1 -10.74 -26.31 -8.30
N THR A 2 -9.75 -27.00 -7.76
CA THR A 2 -8.88 -26.44 -6.71
C THR A 2 -7.97 -25.36 -7.31
N ALA A 3 -7.60 -24.35 -6.51
CA ALA A 3 -6.64 -23.34 -6.94
C ALA A 3 -5.28 -23.98 -7.24
N PRO A 4 -4.61 -23.63 -8.35
CA PRO A 4 -3.30 -24.17 -8.68
C PRO A 4 -2.26 -23.73 -7.64
N THR A 5 -1.32 -24.60 -7.33
CA THR A 5 -0.21 -24.33 -6.42
C THR A 5 0.86 -23.47 -7.09
N LEU A 6 1.72 -22.81 -6.29
CA LEU A 6 2.87 -22.06 -6.83
C LEU A 6 3.88 -22.96 -7.57
N ALA A 7 3.93 -24.26 -7.27
CA ALA A 7 4.76 -25.22 -8.00
C ALA A 7 4.24 -25.43 -9.43
N GLU A 8 2.91 -25.50 -9.60
CA GLU A 8 2.26 -25.62 -10.92
C GLU A 8 2.30 -24.30 -11.69
N LEU A 9 2.17 -23.17 -10.98
CA LEU A 9 2.24 -21.85 -11.58
C LEU A 9 3.67 -21.42 -11.91
N GLY A 10 4.70 -21.99 -11.28
CA GLY A 10 6.11 -21.66 -11.49
C GLY A 10 6.71 -20.83 -10.36
N THR A 11 7.81 -21.33 -9.79
CA THR A 11 8.50 -20.72 -8.65
C THR A 11 9.33 -19.48 -9.02
N ASP A 12 9.53 -19.21 -10.31
CA ASP A 12 10.14 -17.98 -10.83
C ASP A 12 9.36 -16.73 -10.39
N LEU A 13 8.04 -16.87 -10.16
CA LEU A 13 7.19 -15.81 -9.63
C LEU A 13 7.63 -15.31 -8.25
N LEU A 14 8.40 -16.08 -7.48
CA LEU A 14 8.83 -15.71 -6.13
C LEU A 14 10.15 -14.94 -6.09
N VAL A 15 10.81 -14.75 -7.25
CA VAL A 15 12.18 -14.23 -7.32
C VAL A 15 12.20 -12.74 -7.56
N THR A 16 12.64 -11.97 -6.56
CA THR A 16 12.98 -10.55 -6.75
C THR A 16 14.47 -10.36 -6.99
N SER A 17 14.87 -9.90 -8.18
CA SER A 17 16.28 -9.60 -8.48
C SER A 17 16.85 -8.47 -7.60
N ARG A 18 18.17 -8.48 -7.37
CA ARG A 18 18.86 -7.43 -6.59
C ARG A 18 18.61 -6.02 -7.13
N ARG A 19 18.62 -5.86 -8.46
CA ARG A 19 18.34 -4.57 -9.12
C ARG A 19 16.92 -4.11 -8.86
N ARG A 20 15.92 -4.98 -9.05
CA ARG A 20 14.51 -4.64 -8.79
C ARG A 20 14.28 -4.24 -7.34
N ARG A 21 14.86 -5.00 -6.40
CA ARG A 21 14.84 -4.68 -4.96
C ARG A 21 15.39 -3.29 -4.68
N ALA A 22 16.59 -2.99 -5.20
CA ALA A 22 17.22 -1.70 -4.98
C ALA A 22 16.38 -0.55 -5.57
N VAL A 23 15.86 -0.70 -6.79
CA VAL A 23 15.00 0.30 -7.43
C VAL A 23 13.71 0.53 -6.64
N ALA A 24 13.03 -0.54 -6.23
CA ALA A 24 11.78 -0.43 -5.48
C ALA A 24 11.99 0.28 -4.13
N LEU A 25 13.06 -0.07 -3.39
CA LEU A 25 13.39 0.56 -2.10
C LEU A 25 13.85 2.02 -2.25
N ALA A 26 14.53 2.37 -3.36
CA ALA A 26 15.01 3.73 -3.58
C ALA A 26 13.92 4.69 -4.11
N ARG A 27 12.90 4.16 -4.80
CA ARG A 27 11.88 4.96 -5.51
C ARG A 27 11.16 5.98 -4.62
N PRO A 28 10.68 5.66 -3.40
CA PRO A 28 10.06 6.65 -2.53
C PRO A 28 10.97 7.84 -2.22
N PHE A 29 12.23 7.57 -1.85
CA PHE A 29 13.19 8.60 -1.48
C PHE A 29 13.61 9.47 -2.67
N ALA A 30 13.76 8.88 -3.85
CA ALA A 30 13.95 9.63 -5.09
C ALA A 30 12.77 10.57 -5.35
N GLY A 31 11.54 10.14 -5.05
CA GLY A 31 10.34 10.98 -5.12
C GLY A 31 10.35 12.14 -4.12
N VAL A 32 10.80 11.92 -2.88
CA VAL A 32 10.99 13.00 -1.89
C VAL A 32 12.02 14.03 -2.37
N LEU A 33 13.15 13.58 -2.91
CA LEU A 33 14.17 14.48 -3.47
C LEU A 33 13.63 15.27 -4.66
N CYS A 34 12.83 14.63 -5.52
CA CYS A 34 12.13 15.30 -6.62
C CYS A 34 11.16 16.36 -6.11
N PHE A 35 10.35 16.04 -5.09
CA PHE A 35 9.43 16.98 -4.46
C PHE A 35 10.19 18.19 -3.91
N ALA A 36 11.27 17.97 -3.17
CA ALA A 36 12.11 19.02 -2.62
C ALA A 36 12.70 19.91 -3.73
N GLY A 37 13.20 19.31 -4.82
CA GLY A 37 13.72 20.05 -5.98
C GLY A 37 12.66 20.89 -6.69
N VAL A 38 11.46 20.35 -6.88
CA VAL A 38 10.31 21.06 -7.47
C VAL A 38 9.87 22.24 -6.60
N ALA A 39 9.76 22.02 -5.28
CA ALA A 39 9.44 23.06 -4.33
C ALA A 39 10.51 24.16 -4.28
N TRP A 40 11.79 23.77 -4.29
CA TRP A 40 12.93 24.69 -4.33
C TRP A 40 12.95 25.55 -5.60
N ALA A 41 12.61 24.96 -6.74
CA ALA A 41 12.50 25.68 -8.01
C ALA A 41 11.26 26.61 -8.09
N GLY A 42 10.39 26.61 -7.06
CA GLY A 42 9.16 27.40 -7.03
C GLY A 42 8.04 26.83 -7.90
N TRP A 43 8.16 25.59 -8.41
CA TRP A 43 7.18 24.95 -9.27
C TRP A 43 6.07 24.26 -8.46
N TRP A 44 5.43 25.02 -7.56
CA TRP A 44 4.46 24.51 -6.60
C TRP A 44 3.31 23.73 -7.23
N TRP A 45 2.89 24.10 -8.44
CA TRP A 45 1.82 23.43 -9.18
C TRP A 45 2.13 21.96 -9.55
N LEU A 46 3.40 21.56 -9.58
CA LEU A 46 3.82 20.17 -9.82
C LEU A 46 3.83 19.32 -8.54
N THR A 47 3.83 19.94 -7.36
CA THR A 47 3.97 19.22 -6.08
C THR A 47 2.85 18.19 -5.82
N PRO A 48 1.57 18.41 -6.19
CA PRO A 48 0.54 17.38 -6.03
C PRO A 48 0.78 16.13 -6.87
N LEU A 49 1.24 16.30 -8.12
CA LEU A 49 1.57 15.16 -8.99
C LEU A 49 2.75 14.36 -8.43
N VAL A 50 3.81 15.04 -7.99
CA VAL A 50 4.96 14.36 -7.39
C VAL A 50 4.58 13.66 -6.10
N ALA A 51 3.76 14.29 -5.25
CA ALA A 51 3.23 13.70 -4.03
C ALA A 51 2.42 12.42 -4.33
N PHE A 52 1.55 12.45 -5.34
CA PHE A 52 0.80 11.27 -5.77
C PHE A 52 1.73 10.12 -6.22
N LEU A 53 2.78 10.42 -6.98
CA LEU A 53 3.75 9.40 -7.40
C LEU A 53 4.57 8.84 -6.21
N VAL A 54 4.86 9.66 -5.20
CA VAL A 54 5.46 9.19 -3.94
C VAL A 54 4.53 8.24 -3.20
N PHE A 55 3.23 8.56 -3.10
CA PHE A 55 2.21 7.67 -2.53
C PHE A 55 2.20 6.31 -3.20
N VAL A 56 2.07 6.29 -4.52
CA VAL A 56 2.09 5.06 -5.32
C VAL A 56 3.37 4.26 -5.04
N ALA A 57 4.53 4.92 -5.03
CA ALA A 57 5.81 4.26 -4.80
C ALA A 57 5.90 3.63 -3.41
N VAL A 58 5.43 4.33 -2.37
CA VAL A 58 5.45 3.83 -0.98
C VAL A 58 4.44 2.70 -0.81
N VAL A 59 3.17 2.88 -1.20
CA VAL A 59 2.14 1.84 -1.07
C VAL A 59 2.62 0.54 -1.72
N ASN A 60 3.21 0.62 -2.92
CA ASN A 60 3.78 -0.53 -3.62
C ASN A 60 4.93 -1.21 -2.85
N VAL A 61 5.98 -0.47 -2.50
CA VAL A 61 7.16 -1.11 -1.91
C VAL A 61 6.88 -1.58 -0.48
N THR A 62 6.12 -0.82 0.30
CA THR A 62 5.78 -1.18 1.68
C THR A 62 4.92 -2.45 1.69
N HIS A 63 3.99 -2.59 0.76
CA HIS A 63 3.20 -3.80 0.59
C HIS A 63 4.08 -5.05 0.33
N ASP A 64 5.03 -4.97 -0.60
CA ASP A 64 5.99 -6.06 -0.84
C ASP A 64 6.90 -6.34 0.37
N VAL A 65 7.24 -5.32 1.16
CA VAL A 65 8.02 -5.47 2.40
C VAL A 65 7.20 -6.16 3.49
N VAL A 66 5.92 -5.81 3.64
CA VAL A 66 4.96 -6.43 4.58
C VAL A 66 4.87 -7.94 4.33
N HIS A 67 4.71 -8.33 3.07
CA HIS A 67 4.63 -9.74 2.66
C HIS A 67 6.00 -10.43 2.54
N ARG A 68 7.09 -9.70 2.80
CA ARG A 68 8.49 -10.16 2.71
C ARG A 68 8.88 -10.70 1.32
N THR A 69 8.19 -10.29 0.27
CA THR A 69 8.35 -10.80 -1.11
C THR A 69 9.55 -10.17 -1.83
N ILE A 70 10.03 -9.02 -1.33
CA ILE A 70 11.19 -8.33 -1.90
C ILE A 70 12.54 -8.97 -1.51
N GLY A 71 12.54 -9.91 -0.54
CA GLY A 71 13.68 -10.75 -0.15
C GLY A 71 14.69 -10.10 0.81
N LEU A 72 14.21 -9.25 1.73
CA LEU A 72 15.03 -8.67 2.80
C LEU A 72 15.24 -9.64 3.97
N SER A 73 16.35 -9.46 4.70
CA SER A 73 16.55 -10.11 6.01
C SER A 73 15.54 -9.57 7.02
N GLN A 74 15.34 -10.26 8.14
CA GLN A 74 14.38 -9.82 9.17
C GLN A 74 14.67 -8.39 9.65
N ARG A 75 15.92 -8.10 10.02
CA ARG A 75 16.34 -6.77 10.45
C ARG A 75 16.14 -5.71 9.36
N ALA A 76 16.47 -6.03 8.11
CA ALA A 76 16.29 -5.10 7.01
C ALA A 76 14.81 -4.84 6.72
N THR A 77 13.92 -5.81 6.94
CA THR A 77 12.46 -5.62 6.84
C THR A 77 11.96 -4.60 7.86
N GLU A 78 12.34 -4.70 9.14
CA GLU A 78 11.88 -3.73 10.16
C GLU A 78 12.29 -2.30 9.80
N TRP A 79 13.56 -2.11 9.39
CA TRP A 79 14.05 -0.80 8.97
C TRP A 79 13.41 -0.31 7.67
N ALA A 80 13.12 -1.21 6.73
CA ALA A 80 12.42 -0.85 5.50
C ALA A 80 10.98 -0.39 5.80
N LEU A 81 10.24 -1.09 6.67
CA LEU A 81 8.90 -0.67 7.11
C LEU A 81 8.94 0.71 7.77
N PHE A 82 9.89 0.91 8.69
CA PHE A 82 10.09 2.19 9.33
C PHE A 82 10.38 3.29 8.31
N ALA A 83 11.42 3.13 7.50
CA ALA A 83 11.89 4.17 6.58
C ALA A 83 10.86 4.49 5.48
N THR A 84 10.15 3.49 4.95
CA THR A 84 9.10 3.72 3.95
C THR A 84 7.84 4.32 4.55
N GLY A 85 7.44 3.93 5.77
CA GLY A 85 6.36 4.56 6.52
C GLY A 85 6.64 6.04 6.80
N LEU A 86 7.88 6.39 7.18
CA LEU A 86 8.29 7.78 7.41
C LEU A 86 8.14 8.67 6.17
N VAL A 87 8.27 8.12 4.95
CA VAL A 87 8.09 8.90 3.72
C VAL A 87 6.67 9.47 3.64
N LEU A 88 5.65 8.73 4.09
CA LEU A 88 4.27 9.21 4.13
C LEU A 88 3.85 9.75 5.50
N LEU A 89 4.76 9.79 6.48
CA LEU A 89 4.46 10.15 7.86
C LEU A 89 3.45 9.20 8.52
N GLU A 90 3.57 7.92 8.19
CA GLU A 90 2.70 6.83 8.62
C GLU A 90 3.47 5.72 9.33
N SER A 91 2.75 4.73 9.85
CA SER A 91 3.32 3.58 10.55
C SER A 91 3.35 2.35 9.65
N GLY A 92 4.54 1.99 9.16
CA GLY A 92 4.75 0.76 8.40
C GLY A 92 4.52 -0.49 9.25
N HIS A 93 4.83 -0.43 10.55
CA HIS A 93 4.59 -1.54 11.47
C HIS A 93 3.11 -1.73 11.79
N ALA A 94 2.34 -0.65 11.94
CA ALA A 94 0.90 -0.75 12.09
C ALA A 94 0.27 -1.37 10.84
N TYR A 95 0.68 -0.90 9.65
CA TYR A 95 0.21 -1.44 8.39
C TYR A 95 0.53 -2.93 8.24
N ARG A 96 1.76 -3.38 8.55
CA ARG A 96 2.09 -4.82 8.56
C ARG A 96 1.12 -5.63 9.41
N ALA A 97 0.88 -5.16 10.64
CA ALA A 97 0.05 -5.88 11.60
C ALA A 97 -1.42 -5.97 11.15
N THR A 98 -1.97 -4.86 10.68
CA THR A 98 -3.37 -4.79 10.24
C THR A 98 -3.58 -5.52 8.92
N HIS A 99 -2.64 -5.40 7.98
CA HIS A 99 -2.77 -6.01 6.66
C HIS A 99 -2.61 -7.54 6.71
N THR A 100 -1.71 -8.04 7.57
CA THR A 100 -1.60 -9.49 7.80
C THR A 100 -2.88 -10.04 8.43
N GLN A 101 -3.50 -9.29 9.34
CA GLN A 101 -4.79 -9.65 9.94
C GLN A 101 -5.91 -9.65 8.90
N HIS A 102 -5.94 -8.65 8.02
CA HIS A 102 -6.88 -8.54 6.91
C HIS A 102 -6.86 -9.77 5.99
N HIS A 103 -5.67 -10.19 5.53
CA HIS A 103 -5.53 -11.40 4.71
C HIS A 103 -6.05 -12.68 5.39
N ARG A 104 -5.94 -12.74 6.71
CA ARG A 104 -6.37 -13.91 7.48
C ARG A 104 -7.87 -13.94 7.74
N TYR A 105 -8.48 -12.78 7.97
CA TYR A 105 -9.82 -12.70 8.54
C TYR A 105 -10.87 -12.04 7.63
N PHE A 106 -10.50 -11.25 6.63
CA PHE A 106 -11.49 -10.56 5.79
C PHE A 106 -12.53 -11.54 5.20
N PRO A 107 -13.84 -11.25 5.31
CA PRO A 107 -14.49 -10.01 5.77
C PRO A 107 -14.96 -10.02 7.24
N HIS A 108 -14.34 -10.84 8.10
CA HIS A 108 -14.76 -11.00 9.49
C HIS A 108 -14.62 -9.69 10.30
N PRO A 109 -15.49 -9.43 11.31
CA PRO A 109 -15.40 -8.23 12.16
C PRO A 109 -14.06 -8.02 12.92
N ASP A 110 -13.24 -9.07 13.04
CA ASP A 110 -11.90 -9.00 13.64
C ASP A 110 -10.82 -8.49 12.67
N ASP A 111 -11.19 -8.18 11.43
CA ASP A 111 -10.35 -7.47 10.48
C ASP A 111 -10.42 -5.95 10.73
N PRO A 112 -9.32 -5.32 11.20
CA PRO A 112 -9.29 -3.88 11.43
C PRO A 112 -9.31 -3.05 10.14
N GLU A 113 -8.87 -3.60 9.00
CA GLU A 113 -8.78 -2.88 7.73
C GLU A 113 -10.09 -2.94 6.94
N GLY A 114 -10.83 -4.03 7.03
CA GLY A 114 -11.93 -4.35 6.12
C GLY A 114 -13.19 -3.49 6.24
N HIS A 115 -13.42 -2.83 7.38
CA HIS A 115 -14.66 -2.09 7.65
C HIS A 115 -15.10 -1.09 6.56
N PRO A 116 -14.21 -0.31 5.91
CA PRO A 116 -14.59 0.56 4.80
C PRO A 116 -15.28 -0.16 3.62
N ALA A 117 -15.10 -1.47 3.44
CA ALA A 117 -15.80 -2.23 2.39
C ALA A 117 -17.32 -2.25 2.58
N ASP A 118 -17.79 -2.13 3.83
CA ASP A 118 -19.22 -2.13 4.22
C ASP A 118 -19.87 -0.75 4.15
N LEU A 119 -19.07 0.32 3.99
CA LEU A 119 -19.58 1.68 3.96
C LEU A 119 -20.17 2.03 2.59
N SER A 120 -20.91 3.14 2.50
CA SER A 120 -21.19 3.75 1.21
C SER A 120 -19.92 4.38 0.63
N PHE A 121 -19.89 4.65 -0.68
CA PHE A 121 -18.77 5.36 -1.32
C PHE A 121 -18.38 6.65 -0.56
N LEU A 122 -19.38 7.49 -0.23
CA LEU A 122 -19.16 8.72 0.53
C LEU A 122 -18.71 8.41 1.97
N GLY A 123 -19.26 7.36 2.58
CA GLY A 123 -18.84 6.90 3.90
C GLY A 123 -17.37 6.47 3.94
N ALA A 124 -16.91 5.70 2.96
CA ALA A 124 -15.51 5.28 2.83
C ALA A 124 -14.58 6.48 2.64
N LEU A 125 -14.96 7.46 1.82
CA LEU A 125 -14.21 8.70 1.65
C LEU A 125 -14.11 9.51 2.96
N LEU A 126 -15.24 9.70 3.65
CA LEU A 126 -15.28 10.44 4.92
C LEU A 126 -14.63 9.68 6.08
N HIS A 127 -14.37 8.38 5.92
CA HIS A 127 -13.64 7.57 6.90
C HIS A 127 -12.13 7.87 6.93
N GLY A 128 -11.60 8.48 5.87
CA GLY A 128 -10.18 8.78 5.68
C GLY A 128 -9.46 9.34 6.91
N PRO A 129 -9.93 10.47 7.50
CA PRO A 129 -9.26 11.13 8.62
C PRO A 129 -9.01 10.26 9.85
N VAL A 130 -9.84 9.23 10.06
CA VAL A 130 -9.75 8.36 11.25
C VAL A 130 -9.14 6.99 10.95
N PHE A 131 -9.07 6.58 9.68
CA PHE A 131 -8.71 5.22 9.28
C PHE A 131 -7.34 4.79 9.83
N LEU A 132 -6.28 5.52 9.49
CA LEU A 132 -4.92 5.18 9.92
C LEU A 132 -4.74 5.27 11.44
N VAL A 133 -5.39 6.21 12.10
CA VAL A 133 -5.35 6.35 13.57
C VAL A 133 -5.97 5.12 14.24
N ARG A 134 -7.10 4.63 13.71
CA ARG A 134 -7.76 3.41 14.20
C ARG A 134 -6.87 2.18 14.00
N LEU A 135 -6.24 2.03 12.84
CA LEU A 135 -5.31 0.95 12.56
C LEU A 135 -4.09 0.98 13.49
N TRP A 136 -3.49 2.15 13.68
CA TRP A 136 -2.39 2.33 14.61
C TRP A 136 -2.77 1.95 16.04
N TRP A 137 -3.94 2.40 16.51
CA TRP A 137 -4.41 2.10 17.86
C TRP A 137 -4.74 0.62 18.06
N TRP A 138 -5.34 -0.03 17.05
CA TRP A 138 -5.57 -1.47 17.03
C TRP A 138 -4.24 -2.22 17.16
N SER A 139 -3.24 -1.83 16.37
CA SER A 139 -1.90 -2.41 16.37
C SER A 139 -1.17 -2.15 17.69
N PHE A 140 -1.30 -0.98 18.29
CA PHE A 140 -0.66 -0.65 19.57
C PHE A 140 -1.23 -1.48 20.73
N ARG A 141 -2.56 -1.68 20.75
CA ARG A 141 -3.23 -2.49 21.77
C ARG A 141 -2.84 -3.97 21.71
N ARG A 142 -2.62 -4.51 20.52
CA ARG A 142 -2.38 -5.95 20.27
C ARG A 142 -0.92 -6.31 19.99
N GLY A 143 -0.11 -5.35 19.59
CA GLY A 143 1.24 -5.56 19.05
C GLY A 143 2.33 -5.64 20.12
N LYS A 144 3.37 -6.40 19.79
CA LYS A 144 4.60 -6.53 20.59
C LYS A 144 5.63 -5.45 20.27
N ASP A 145 5.51 -4.80 19.11
CA ASP A 145 6.47 -3.85 18.55
C ASP A 145 6.18 -2.37 18.91
N ARG A 146 5.73 -2.11 20.14
CA ARG A 146 5.24 -0.77 20.55
C ARG A 146 6.29 0.34 20.41
N GLY A 147 7.58 0.02 20.55
CA GLY A 147 8.67 0.99 20.36
C GLY A 147 8.69 1.57 18.94
N TRP A 148 8.54 0.72 17.92
CA TRP A 148 8.44 1.16 16.53
C TRP A 148 7.21 2.03 16.30
N LEU A 149 6.05 1.59 16.78
CA LEU A 149 4.79 2.33 16.63
C LEU A 149 4.87 3.74 17.21
N LEU A 150 5.49 3.90 18.39
CA LEU A 150 5.69 5.20 19.03
C LEU A 150 6.68 6.09 18.26
N ALA A 151 7.79 5.50 17.79
CA ALA A 151 8.77 6.23 16.98
C ALA A 151 8.17 6.73 15.66
N GLU A 152 7.37 5.90 14.99
CA GLU A 152 6.66 6.27 13.75
C GLU A 152 5.58 7.33 14.01
N ALA A 153 4.83 7.23 15.13
CA ALA A 153 3.81 8.21 15.49
C ALA A 153 4.37 9.62 15.78
N ALA A 154 5.65 9.72 16.16
CA ALA A 154 6.32 11.00 16.34
C ALA A 154 6.60 11.72 15.00
N ALA A 155 6.66 10.99 13.88
CA ALA A 155 7.01 11.53 12.57
C ALA A 155 6.03 12.59 12.05
N PRO A 156 4.70 12.35 11.96
CA PRO A 156 3.76 13.38 11.49
C PRO A 156 3.76 14.61 12.41
N VAL A 157 3.85 14.43 13.73
CA VAL A 157 3.92 15.54 14.70
C VAL A 157 5.19 16.38 14.46
N THR A 158 6.35 15.72 14.35
CA THR A 158 7.64 16.38 14.13
C THR A 158 7.66 17.11 12.80
N ALA A 159 7.13 16.51 11.73
CA ALA A 159 7.10 17.12 10.41
C ALA A 159 6.18 18.35 10.36
N VAL A 160 5.02 18.30 11.00
CA VAL A 160 4.10 19.46 11.06
C VAL A 160 4.66 20.58 11.92
N VAL A 161 5.16 20.28 13.13
CA VAL A 161 5.74 21.29 14.03
C VAL A 161 7.00 21.90 13.41
N GLY A 162 7.92 21.05 12.95
CA GLY A 162 9.15 21.48 12.29
C GLY A 162 8.86 22.27 11.01
N GLY A 163 7.93 21.80 10.18
CA GLY A 163 7.50 22.50 8.97
C GLY A 163 6.88 23.87 9.26
N THR A 164 6.13 23.99 10.34
CA THR A 164 5.53 25.28 10.77
C THR A 164 6.62 26.26 11.22
N LEU A 165 7.55 25.80 12.06
CA LEU A 165 8.67 26.62 12.55
C LEU A 165 9.62 27.05 11.43
N LEU A 166 9.82 26.18 10.43
CA LEU A 166 10.69 26.42 9.28
C LEU A 166 9.98 27.11 8.11
N TRP A 167 8.68 27.42 8.22
CA TRP A 167 7.88 27.95 7.11
C TRP A 167 8.52 29.14 6.36
N PRO A 168 9.12 30.14 7.02
CA PRO A 168 9.76 31.26 6.33
C PRO A 168 10.96 30.88 5.46
N TYR A 169 11.60 29.73 5.73
CA TYR A 169 12.84 29.30 5.09
C TYR A 169 12.65 28.09 4.17
N ALA A 170 11.75 27.18 4.53
CA ALA A 170 11.54 25.89 3.87
C ALA A 170 10.05 25.50 3.88
N PRO A 171 9.16 26.27 3.21
CA PRO A 171 7.72 26.00 3.19
C PRO A 171 7.38 24.60 2.67
N GLY A 172 8.26 24.03 1.82
CA GLY A 172 8.10 22.69 1.25
C GLY A 172 7.99 21.58 2.29
N VAL A 173 8.55 21.74 3.51
CA VAL A 173 8.44 20.74 4.59
C VAL A 173 6.99 20.63 5.07
N LEU A 174 6.35 21.76 5.39
CA LEU A 174 4.96 21.75 5.83
C LEU A 174 4.02 21.36 4.68
N THR A 175 4.27 21.87 3.46
CA THR A 175 3.49 21.49 2.28
C THR A 175 3.53 19.98 2.06
N TYR A 176 4.71 19.36 2.11
CA TYR A 176 4.87 17.91 2.00
C TYR A 176 4.09 17.19 3.10
N ALA A 177 4.27 17.59 4.35
CA ALA A 177 3.61 16.95 5.49
C ALA A 177 2.09 16.99 5.38
N VAL A 178 1.51 18.15 5.02
CA VAL A 178 0.07 18.30 4.81
C VAL A 178 -0.40 17.45 3.63
N MET A 179 0.33 17.44 2.50
CA MET A 179 -0.03 16.64 1.34
C MET A 179 -0.02 15.14 1.63
N MET A 180 0.97 14.65 2.39
CA MET A 180 0.98 13.24 2.82
C MET A 180 -0.21 12.98 3.75
N ILE A 181 -0.35 13.71 4.85
CA ILE A 181 -1.43 13.45 5.83
C ILE A 181 -2.82 13.48 5.19
N VAL A 182 -3.13 14.50 4.38
CA VAL A 182 -4.42 14.64 3.72
C VAL A 182 -4.57 13.63 2.58
N GLY A 183 -3.50 13.37 1.83
CA GLY A 183 -3.48 12.38 0.76
C GLY A 183 -3.85 10.99 1.26
N SER A 184 -3.36 10.59 2.44
CA SER A 184 -3.65 9.29 3.04
C SER A 184 -5.11 9.05 3.39
N TRP A 185 -5.94 10.10 3.43
CA TRP A 185 -7.38 9.96 3.70
C TRP A 185 -8.12 9.22 2.58
N VAL A 186 -7.52 9.09 1.40
CA VAL A 186 -8.11 8.32 0.29
C VAL A 186 -7.92 6.81 0.44
N TYR A 187 -7.07 6.32 1.34
CA TYR A 187 -6.81 4.88 1.49
C TYR A 187 -8.04 4.01 1.72
N PRO A 188 -8.92 4.27 2.72
CA PRO A 188 -10.08 3.40 2.93
C PRO A 188 -10.96 3.31 1.68
N LEU A 189 -10.97 4.34 0.84
CA LEU A 189 -11.62 4.30 -0.47
C LEU A 189 -10.83 3.44 -1.48
N LEU A 190 -9.56 3.77 -1.73
CA LEU A 190 -8.80 3.18 -2.84
C LEU A 190 -8.28 1.77 -2.57
N THR A 191 -7.88 1.47 -1.34
CA THR A 191 -7.20 0.22 -0.99
C THR A 191 -8.11 -0.80 -0.31
N VAL A 192 -9.30 -0.37 0.14
CA VAL A 192 -10.28 -1.25 0.79
C VAL A 192 -11.60 -1.23 0.04
N TYR A 193 -12.33 -0.12 0.02
CA TYR A 193 -13.66 -0.05 -0.59
C TYR A 193 -13.66 -0.46 -2.06
N LEU A 194 -12.85 0.17 -2.92
CA LEU A 194 -12.83 -0.18 -4.35
C LEU A 194 -12.52 -1.66 -4.63
N PRO A 195 -11.51 -2.28 -4.02
CA PRO A 195 -11.20 -3.69 -4.26
C PRO A 195 -12.15 -4.67 -3.57
N HIS A 196 -12.77 -4.31 -2.45
CA HIS A 196 -13.55 -5.24 -1.61
C HIS A 196 -15.06 -4.96 -1.55
N HIS A 197 -15.56 -3.86 -2.10
CA HIS A 197 -17.00 -3.57 -2.05
C HIS A 197 -17.80 -4.64 -2.80
N ASP A 198 -18.99 -4.96 -2.27
CA ASP A 198 -19.84 -6.07 -2.69
C ASP A 198 -19.09 -7.42 -2.73
N TYR A 199 -18.24 -7.66 -1.73
CA TYR A 199 -17.53 -8.94 -1.61
C TYR A 199 -18.51 -10.11 -1.49
N GLY A 200 -18.13 -11.26 -2.03
CA GLY A 200 -18.83 -12.53 -1.83
C GLY A 200 -18.17 -13.44 -0.79
N ASP A 201 -18.71 -14.64 -0.63
CA ASP A 201 -18.31 -15.56 0.45
C ASP A 201 -17.02 -16.36 0.15
N THR A 202 -16.63 -16.42 -1.11
CA THR A 202 -15.50 -17.25 -1.58
C THR A 202 -14.22 -16.42 -1.74
N PRO A 203 -13.02 -17.03 -1.63
CA PRO A 203 -11.77 -16.32 -1.90
C PRO A 203 -11.71 -15.64 -3.28
N LEU A 204 -12.43 -16.17 -4.28
CA LEU A 204 -12.49 -15.62 -5.64
C LEU A 204 -13.43 -14.42 -5.78
N THR A 205 -14.35 -14.24 -4.84
CA THR A 205 -15.37 -13.18 -4.89
C THR A 205 -15.20 -12.14 -3.79
N ARG A 206 -14.25 -12.33 -2.87
CA ARG A 206 -13.95 -11.36 -1.81
C ARG A 206 -13.29 -10.08 -2.30
N THR A 207 -12.68 -10.13 -3.47
CA THR A 207 -11.95 -9.02 -4.06
C THR A 207 -12.10 -8.97 -5.57
N ARG A 208 -11.81 -7.80 -6.13
CA ARG A 208 -11.80 -7.56 -7.57
C ARG A 208 -10.37 -7.41 -8.08
N THR A 209 -10.19 -7.59 -9.38
CA THR A 209 -8.93 -7.31 -10.08
C THR A 209 -9.20 -6.35 -11.23
N LEU A 210 -8.39 -5.28 -11.32
CA LEU A 210 -8.41 -4.35 -12.45
C LEU A 210 -7.18 -4.61 -13.32
N ARG A 211 -7.42 -4.95 -14.58
CA ARG A 211 -6.38 -5.37 -15.54
C ARG A 211 -6.40 -4.49 -16.78
N GLY A 212 -5.22 -4.11 -17.26
CA GLY A 212 -5.02 -3.13 -18.33
C GLY A 212 -3.52 -2.90 -18.55
N ARG A 213 -3.16 -1.83 -19.28
CA ARG A 213 -1.76 -1.47 -19.50
C ARG A 213 -1.34 -0.23 -18.73
N VAL A 214 -2.19 0.79 -18.70
CA VAL A 214 -1.85 2.10 -18.15
C VAL A 214 -2.17 2.15 -16.66
N VAL A 215 -3.41 1.83 -16.27
CA VAL A 215 -3.84 1.94 -14.88
C VAL A 215 -3.05 1.00 -13.96
N PRO A 216 -2.91 -0.32 -14.24
CA PRO A 216 -2.09 -1.19 -13.39
C PRO A 216 -0.63 -0.75 -13.29
N ALA A 217 -0.01 -0.35 -14.41
CA ALA A 217 1.36 0.12 -14.41
C ALA A 217 1.54 1.41 -13.57
N LEU A 218 0.56 2.33 -13.62
CA LEU A 218 0.56 3.53 -12.80
C LEU A 218 0.53 3.19 -11.30
N PHE A 219 -0.23 2.17 -10.90
CA PHE A 219 -0.31 1.69 -9.52
C PHE A 219 0.69 0.57 -9.20
N LEU A 220 1.71 0.40 -10.06
CA LEU A 220 2.77 -0.60 -9.90
C LEU A 220 2.23 -2.02 -9.65
N GLU A 221 1.21 -2.37 -10.42
CA GLU A 221 0.56 -3.68 -10.50
C GLU A 221 -0.22 -4.11 -9.25
N LEU A 222 -0.39 -3.24 -8.24
CA LEU A 222 -1.22 -3.58 -7.08
C LEU A 222 -2.73 -3.65 -7.39
N THR A 223 -3.16 -3.24 -8.58
CA THR A 223 -4.56 -3.41 -9.01
C THR A 223 -4.94 -4.85 -9.32
N TYR A 224 -3.96 -5.75 -9.44
CA TYR A 224 -4.13 -7.20 -9.47
C TYR A 224 -4.41 -7.76 -8.06
N HIS A 225 -5.42 -7.17 -7.42
CA HIS A 225 -5.68 -7.33 -5.98
C HIS A 225 -6.20 -8.74 -5.65
N LEU A 226 -7.05 -9.32 -6.50
CA LEU A 226 -7.49 -10.70 -6.35
C LEU A 226 -6.31 -11.69 -6.40
N GLU A 227 -5.42 -11.52 -7.38
CA GLU A 227 -4.23 -12.37 -7.52
C GLU A 227 -3.34 -12.26 -6.29
N HIS A 228 -3.19 -11.05 -5.76
CA HIS A 228 -2.49 -10.81 -4.52
C HIS A 228 -3.14 -11.54 -3.32
N HIS A 229 -4.46 -11.47 -3.16
CA HIS A 229 -5.16 -12.18 -2.08
C HIS A 229 -5.04 -13.71 -2.17
N LEU A 230 -5.00 -14.26 -3.39
CA LEU A 230 -4.83 -15.68 -3.60
C LEU A 230 -3.38 -16.14 -3.35
N TYR A 231 -2.40 -15.31 -3.70
CA TYR A 231 -0.97 -15.63 -3.63
C TYR A 231 -0.15 -14.46 -3.07
N PRO A 232 -0.31 -14.11 -1.77
CA PRO A 232 0.37 -12.96 -1.18
C PRO A 232 1.90 -13.09 -1.15
N GLN A 233 2.43 -14.29 -1.41
CA GLN A 233 3.87 -14.55 -1.51
C GLN A 233 4.49 -14.07 -2.83
N VAL A 234 3.67 -13.71 -3.83
CA VAL A 234 4.14 -13.19 -5.12
C VAL A 234 4.33 -11.68 -5.02
N PRO A 235 5.53 -11.14 -5.31
CA PRO A 235 5.77 -9.70 -5.29
C PRO A 235 4.97 -8.99 -6.38
N SER A 236 4.61 -7.73 -6.11
CA SER A 236 3.76 -6.89 -6.97
C SER A 236 4.13 -6.93 -8.47
N HIS A 237 5.42 -6.80 -8.79
CA HIS A 237 5.93 -6.78 -10.16
C HIS A 237 5.77 -8.11 -10.94
N HIS A 238 5.39 -9.20 -10.28
CA HIS A 238 5.06 -10.48 -10.91
C HIS A 238 3.55 -10.77 -10.93
N LEU A 239 2.70 -9.92 -10.35
CA LEU A 239 1.25 -10.08 -10.37
C LEU A 239 0.66 -10.12 -11.79
N PRO A 240 1.13 -9.35 -12.79
CA PRO A 240 0.61 -9.47 -14.16
C PRO A 240 0.89 -10.84 -14.79
N GLU A 241 2.06 -11.42 -14.51
CA GLU A 241 2.43 -12.74 -15.01
C GLU A 241 1.69 -13.84 -14.26
N LEU A 242 1.55 -13.72 -12.94
CA LEU A 242 0.68 -14.58 -12.14
C LEU A 242 -0.75 -14.58 -12.67
N ALA A 243 -1.30 -13.40 -12.95
CA ALA A 243 -2.64 -13.23 -13.51
C ALA A 243 -2.82 -13.98 -14.83
N ARG A 244 -1.82 -13.90 -15.72
CA ARG A 244 -1.80 -14.64 -17.00
C ARG A 244 -1.80 -16.15 -16.78
N ARG A 245 -1.03 -16.66 -15.81
CA ARG A 245 -0.98 -18.09 -15.49
C ARG A 245 -2.25 -18.58 -14.79
N LEU A 246 -2.95 -17.69 -14.08
CA LEU A 246 -4.23 -17.97 -13.44
C LEU A 246 -5.45 -17.87 -14.38
N ASP A 247 -5.32 -17.27 -15.57
CA ASP A 247 -6.44 -17.05 -16.49
C ASP A 247 -7.31 -18.29 -16.74
N PRO A 248 -6.76 -19.49 -17.02
CA PRO A 248 -7.58 -20.68 -17.24
C PRO A 248 -8.42 -21.04 -15.99
N TYR A 249 -7.82 -20.92 -14.80
CA TYR A 249 -8.48 -21.23 -13.54
C TYR A 249 -9.55 -20.18 -13.20
N LEU A 250 -9.24 -18.90 -13.34
CA LEU A 250 -10.18 -17.80 -13.05
C LEU A 250 -11.38 -17.84 -13.99
N ALA A 251 -11.16 -18.07 -15.29
CA ALA A 251 -12.23 -18.22 -16.27
C ALA A 251 -13.12 -19.43 -15.98
N ALA A 252 -12.54 -20.58 -15.65
CA ALA A 252 -13.29 -21.79 -15.30
C ALA A 252 -14.17 -21.63 -14.05
N ASN A 253 -13.83 -20.70 -13.16
CA ASN A 253 -14.60 -20.39 -11.96
C ASN A 253 -15.42 -19.08 -12.10
N GLY A 254 -15.60 -18.57 -13.32
CA GLY A 254 -16.50 -17.44 -13.60
C GLY A 254 -16.00 -16.06 -13.16
N VAL A 255 -14.73 -15.93 -12.77
CA VAL A 255 -14.14 -14.63 -12.40
C VAL A 255 -13.97 -13.78 -13.66
N ARG A 256 -14.47 -12.53 -13.61
CA ARG A 256 -14.37 -11.57 -14.70
C ARG A 256 -13.54 -10.36 -14.28
N PRO A 257 -12.29 -10.25 -14.73
CA PRO A 257 -11.47 -9.07 -14.48
C PRO A 257 -12.11 -7.81 -15.06
N VAL A 258 -12.06 -6.71 -14.30
CA VAL A 258 -12.48 -5.40 -14.83
C VAL A 258 -11.37 -4.90 -15.75
N ARG A 259 -11.74 -4.61 -17.00
CA ARG A 259 -10.78 -4.11 -18.01
C ARG A 259 -10.67 -2.60 -17.91
N VAL A 260 -9.43 -2.12 -17.83
CA VAL A 260 -9.06 -0.70 -17.80
C VAL A 260 -8.00 -0.43 -18.87
N VAL A 261 -7.78 0.84 -19.19
CA VAL A 261 -6.77 1.27 -20.17
C VAL A 261 -5.37 0.91 -19.68
#